data_AF-A0A158L206-F1
#
_entry.id   AF-A0A158L206-F1
#
_cell.length_a   1.000
_cell.length_b   1.000
_cell.length_c   1.000
_cell.angle_alpha   90.00
_cell.angle_beta   90.00
_cell.angle_gamma   90.00
#
_symmetry.space_group_name_H-M   'P 1'
#
loop_
_entity.id
_entity.type
_entity.pdbx_description
1 polymer ?
#
loop_
_entity_poly.entity_id
_entity_poly.type
_entity_poly.pdbx_seq_one_letter_code
_entity_poly.pdbx_strand_id
1 'polypeptide(L)'
;MIPVASIPALVNALLGVLDRVVALKNARHERIETVFNDAFDPLFKDLENVHGDYLGIFEQVHEIVRGISHLSQDDGRKTLLEAIELLRHRRLEFEPVRVRLTESARQMGSIEQWGGTYRECPEAGAFVEAVMDYFPRARIGDDKSQATALLAYLNGVKQANPDHGERQAPEMTTIILRTLEDAREKWQRVCAAHARLKAKVVKAREP
;
A
#
# COMPACT_ATOMS: atom_id res chain seq x y z
N MET A 1 -36.08 47.49 -34.94
CA MET A 1 -36.56 46.10 -35.06
C MET A 1 -35.38 45.18 -34.84
N ILE A 2 -35.29 44.55 -33.67
CA ILE A 2 -34.29 43.50 -33.40
C ILE A 2 -34.85 42.20 -34.01
N PRO A 3 -34.14 41.50 -34.89
CA PRO A 3 -34.68 40.31 -35.55
C PRO A 3 -34.89 39.20 -34.51
N VAL A 4 -36.11 38.67 -34.47
CA VAL A 4 -36.59 37.58 -33.58
C VAL A 4 -36.03 36.19 -33.99
N ALA A 5 -35.10 36.15 -34.95
CA ALA A 5 -34.49 34.92 -35.45
C ALA A 5 -33.40 34.30 -34.52
N SER A 6 -33.16 34.88 -33.35
CA SER A 6 -31.97 34.63 -32.54
C SER A 6 -32.19 33.76 -31.30
N ILE A 7 -33.43 33.56 -30.82
CA ILE A 7 -33.69 32.75 -29.62
C ILE A 7 -33.57 31.24 -29.90
N PRO A 8 -34.17 30.66 -30.96
CA PRO A 8 -34.06 29.22 -31.22
C PRO A 8 -32.64 28.79 -31.60
N ALA A 9 -31.92 29.64 -32.35
CA ALA A 9 -30.53 29.38 -32.73
C ALA A 9 -29.58 29.42 -31.53
N LEU A 10 -29.80 30.35 -30.58
CA LEU A 10 -29.03 30.44 -29.35
C LEU A 10 -29.31 29.27 -28.40
N VAL A 11 -30.58 28.86 -28.28
CA VAL A 11 -30.97 27.68 -27.48
C VAL A 11 -30.35 26.41 -28.06
N ASN A 12 -30.38 26.22 -29.38
CA ASN A 12 -29.76 25.06 -30.04
C ASN A 12 -28.23 25.05 -29.89
N ALA A 13 -27.58 26.23 -29.92
CA ALA A 13 -26.15 26.35 -29.66
C ALA A 13 -25.79 25.98 -28.21
N LEU A 14 -26.61 26.42 -27.23
CA LEU A 14 -26.47 26.06 -25.81
C LEU A 14 -26.66 24.57 -25.56
N LEU A 15 -27.70 23.96 -26.17
CA LEU A 15 -27.92 22.52 -26.10
C LEU A 15 -26.74 21.72 -26.67
N GLY A 16 -26.19 22.15 -27.81
CA GLY A 16 -25.01 21.50 -28.40
C GLY A 16 -23.73 21.64 -27.55
N VAL A 17 -23.61 22.71 -26.75
CA VAL A 17 -22.51 22.84 -25.77
C VAL A 17 -22.73 21.89 -24.59
N LEU A 18 -23.97 21.78 -24.08
CA LEU A 18 -24.32 20.85 -23.01
C LEU A 18 -24.05 19.39 -23.43
N ASP A 19 -24.44 19.01 -24.64
CA ASP A 19 -24.20 17.67 -25.19
C ASP A 19 -22.71 17.35 -25.29
N ARG A 20 -21.88 18.33 -25.69
CA ARG A 20 -20.42 18.17 -25.71
C ARG A 20 -19.84 18.04 -24.31
N VAL A 21 -20.34 18.80 -23.33
CA VAL A 21 -19.92 18.67 -21.93
C VAL A 21 -20.29 17.30 -21.37
N VAL A 22 -21.49 16.79 -21.69
CA VAL A 22 -21.93 15.45 -21.32
C VAL A 22 -21.05 14.38 -21.99
N ALA A 23 -20.77 14.50 -23.29
CA ALA A 23 -19.90 13.58 -24.01
C ALA A 23 -18.47 13.57 -23.43
N LEU A 24 -17.91 14.74 -23.10
CA LEU A 24 -16.61 14.87 -22.45
C LEU A 24 -16.61 14.25 -21.04
N LYS A 25 -17.69 14.43 -20.27
CA LYS A 25 -17.87 13.80 -18.95
C LYS A 25 -17.91 12.28 -19.07
N ASN A 26 -18.64 11.74 -20.04
CA ASN A 26 -18.77 10.29 -20.26
C ASN A 26 -17.45 9.67 -20.73
N ALA A 27 -16.77 10.27 -21.71
CA ALA A 27 -15.47 9.80 -22.19
C ALA A 27 -14.36 9.88 -21.12
N ARG A 28 -14.51 10.77 -20.13
CA ARG A 28 -13.63 10.82 -18.96
C ARG A 28 -13.96 9.70 -17.97
N HIS A 29 -15.24 9.40 -17.76
CA HIS A 29 -15.66 8.32 -16.89
C HIS A 29 -15.16 6.95 -17.39
N GLU A 30 -15.39 6.64 -18.66
CA GLU A 30 -14.93 5.39 -19.28
C GLU A 30 -13.42 5.20 -19.11
N ARG A 31 -12.62 6.26 -19.28
CA ARG A 31 -11.17 6.20 -19.08
C ARG A 31 -10.79 5.85 -17.64
N ILE A 32 -11.42 6.48 -16.64
CA ILE A 32 -11.13 6.20 -15.22
C ILE A 32 -11.56 4.76 -14.87
N GLU A 33 -12.69 4.30 -15.40
CA GLU A 33 -13.17 2.95 -15.16
C GLU A 33 -12.24 1.89 -15.76
N THR A 34 -11.85 2.04 -17.03
CA THR A 34 -10.89 1.13 -17.69
C THR A 34 -9.60 1.05 -16.89
N VAL A 35 -9.05 2.20 -16.52
CA VAL A 35 -7.81 2.27 -15.73
C VAL A 35 -7.97 1.61 -14.36
N PHE A 36 -9.11 1.81 -13.69
CA PHE A 36 -9.37 1.15 -12.41
C PHE A 36 -9.37 -0.37 -12.55
N ASN A 37 -10.08 -0.90 -13.54
CA ASN A 37 -10.21 -2.35 -13.76
C ASN A 37 -8.90 -2.98 -14.25
N ASP A 38 -8.14 -2.30 -15.10
CA ASP A 38 -6.94 -2.86 -15.75
C ASP A 38 -5.67 -2.68 -14.91
N ALA A 39 -5.63 -1.69 -14.01
CA ALA A 39 -4.42 -1.35 -13.26
C ALA A 39 -4.61 -1.28 -11.74
N PHE A 40 -5.56 -0.47 -11.25
CA PHE A 40 -5.68 -0.23 -9.81
C PHE A 40 -6.26 -1.42 -9.03
N ASP A 41 -7.29 -2.08 -9.54
CA ASP A 41 -7.90 -3.25 -8.88
C ASP A 41 -6.97 -4.47 -8.88
N PRO A 42 -6.26 -4.80 -9.98
CA PRO A 42 -5.20 -5.81 -9.96
C PRO A 42 -4.09 -5.48 -8.95
N LEU A 43 -3.60 -4.23 -8.93
CA LEU A 43 -2.56 -3.81 -7.99
C LEU A 43 -3.01 -3.97 -6.52
N PHE A 44 -4.27 -3.65 -6.21
CA PHE A 44 -4.83 -3.87 -4.88
C PHE A 44 -4.85 -5.35 -4.49
N LYS A 45 -5.27 -6.25 -5.39
CA LYS A 45 -5.28 -7.70 -5.14
C LYS A 45 -3.87 -8.26 -4.95
N ASP A 46 -2.92 -7.79 -5.75
CA ASP A 46 -1.51 -8.16 -5.58
C ASP A 46 -1.00 -7.73 -4.20
N LEU A 47 -1.34 -6.51 -3.77
CA LEU A 47 -0.99 -6.02 -2.44
C LEU A 47 -1.68 -6.77 -1.31
N GLU A 48 -2.93 -7.20 -1.48
CA GLU A 48 -3.69 -7.98 -0.50
C GLU A 48 -3.01 -9.32 -0.20
N ASN A 49 -2.58 -10.03 -1.24
CA ASN A 49 -1.83 -11.28 -1.10
C ASN A 49 -0.53 -11.05 -0.33
N VAL A 50 0.22 -10.00 -0.70
CA VAL A 50 1.48 -9.67 -0.03
C VAL A 50 1.26 -9.24 1.41
N HIS A 51 0.21 -8.48 1.69
CA HIS A 51 -0.16 -8.08 3.06
C HIS A 51 -0.44 -9.31 3.93
N GLY A 52 -1.22 -10.26 3.44
CA GLY A 52 -1.52 -11.51 4.14
C GLY A 52 -0.27 -12.30 4.50
N ASP A 53 0.62 -12.50 3.53
CA ASP A 53 1.88 -13.19 3.76
C ASP A 53 2.78 -12.43 4.75
N TYR A 54 2.83 -11.10 4.63
CA TYR A 54 3.67 -10.24 5.48
C TYR A 54 3.21 -10.26 6.94
N LEU A 55 1.90 -10.22 7.20
CA LEU A 55 1.35 -10.40 8.55
C LEU A 55 1.64 -11.79 9.09
N GLY A 56 1.41 -12.84 8.30
CA GLY A 56 1.62 -14.22 8.72
C GLY A 56 3.04 -14.48 9.20
N ILE A 57 4.04 -13.87 8.56
CA ILE A 57 5.45 -13.97 8.98
C ILE A 57 5.66 -13.37 10.37
N PHE A 58 5.18 -12.15 10.61
CA PHE A 58 5.38 -11.49 11.90
C PHE A 58 4.58 -12.15 13.02
N GLU A 59 3.38 -12.66 12.73
CA GLU A 59 2.58 -13.44 13.69
C GLU A 59 3.30 -14.74 14.03
N GLN A 60 3.84 -15.46 13.05
CA GLN A 60 4.63 -16.67 13.28
C GLN A 60 5.85 -16.39 14.17
N VAL A 61 6.58 -15.32 13.88
CA VAL A 61 7.76 -14.93 14.66
C VAL A 61 7.35 -14.50 16.06
N HIS A 62 6.26 -13.75 16.21
CA HIS A 62 5.72 -13.38 17.51
C HIS A 62 5.43 -14.62 18.37
N GLU A 63 4.78 -15.64 17.80
CA GLU A 63 4.48 -16.88 18.53
C GLU A 63 5.74 -17.65 18.92
N ILE A 64 6.73 -17.74 18.02
CA ILE A 64 8.03 -18.35 18.33
C ILE A 64 8.69 -17.64 19.51
N VAL A 65 8.72 -16.30 19.48
CA VAL A 65 9.40 -15.47 20.48
C VAL A 65 8.68 -15.52 21.83
N ARG A 66 7.35 -15.53 21.82
CA ARG A 66 6.54 -15.70 23.03
C ARG A 66 6.83 -17.03 23.73
N GLY A 67 7.02 -18.10 22.95
CA GLY A 67 7.35 -19.44 23.45
C GLY A 67 8.71 -19.55 24.14
N ILE A 68 9.65 -18.63 23.88
CA ILE A 68 11.00 -18.64 24.46
C ILE A 68 10.97 -18.55 25.98
N SER A 69 9.99 -17.85 26.56
CA SER A 69 9.86 -17.65 28.01
C SER A 69 9.67 -18.94 28.82
N HIS A 70 9.37 -20.06 28.16
CA HIS A 70 9.18 -21.37 28.78
C HIS A 70 10.33 -22.36 28.53
N LEU A 71 11.37 -21.93 27.82
CA LEU A 71 12.49 -22.79 27.42
C LEU A 71 13.69 -22.61 28.36
N SER A 72 14.60 -23.58 28.33
CA SER A 72 15.92 -23.41 28.92
C SER A 72 16.67 -22.26 28.22
N GLN A 73 17.67 -21.67 28.87
CA GLN A 73 18.43 -20.56 28.28
C GLN A 73 19.07 -20.92 26.93
N ASP A 74 19.59 -22.15 26.79
CA ASP A 74 20.20 -22.63 25.54
C ASP A 74 19.17 -22.90 24.45
N ASP A 75 18.05 -23.52 24.79
CA ASP A 75 16.96 -23.79 23.84
C ASP A 75 16.29 -22.49 23.39
N GLY A 76 16.01 -21.59 24.33
CA GLY A 76 15.47 -20.26 24.05
C GLY A 76 16.36 -19.45 23.13
N ARG A 77 17.69 -19.52 23.30
CA ARG A 77 18.66 -18.90 22.40
C ARG A 77 18.62 -19.51 20.99
N LYS A 78 18.55 -20.83 20.89
CA LYS A 78 18.46 -21.51 19.59
C LYS A 78 17.18 -21.12 18.85
N THR A 79 16.05 -21.16 19.53
CA THR A 79 14.75 -20.76 19.01
C THR A 79 14.72 -19.28 18.60
N LEU A 80 15.37 -18.41 19.37
CA LEU A 80 15.56 -17.00 19.00
C LEU A 80 16.28 -16.88 17.66
N LEU A 81 17.44 -17.51 17.50
CA LEU A 81 18.21 -17.46 16.26
C LEU A 81 17.44 -18.01 15.05
N GLU A 82 16.64 -19.06 15.25
CA GLU A 82 15.75 -19.60 14.22
C GLU A 82 14.69 -18.58 13.79
N ALA A 83 14.06 -17.85 14.73
CA ALA A 83 13.12 -16.78 14.42
C ALA A 83 13.77 -15.63 13.62
N ILE A 84 15.01 -15.27 13.97
CA ILE A 84 15.78 -14.24 13.28
C ILE A 84 16.09 -14.66 11.84
N GLU A 85 16.57 -15.88 11.63
CA GLU A 85 16.88 -16.38 10.29
C GLU A 85 15.62 -16.59 9.44
N LEU A 86 14.49 -16.99 10.05
CA LEU A 86 13.19 -17.03 9.37
C LEU A 86 12.78 -15.65 8.84
N LEU A 87 12.83 -14.61 9.68
CA LEU A 87 12.56 -13.22 9.28
C LEU A 87 13.48 -12.77 8.15
N ARG A 88 14.78 -13.09 8.25
CA ARG A 88 15.79 -12.72 7.25
C ARG A 88 15.50 -13.37 5.91
N HIS A 89 15.24 -14.68 5.91
CA HIS A 89 14.95 -15.43 4.70
C HIS A 89 13.70 -14.90 4.00
N ARG A 90 12.61 -14.76 4.75
CA ARG A 90 11.35 -14.23 4.23
C ARG A 90 11.51 -12.83 3.65
N ARG A 91 12.22 -11.93 4.33
CA ARG A 91 12.45 -10.59 3.77
C ARG A 91 13.13 -10.64 2.39
N LEU A 92 14.12 -11.51 2.20
CA LEU A 92 14.81 -11.64 0.91
C LEU A 92 13.88 -12.18 -0.17
N GLU A 93 13.00 -13.13 0.16
CA GLU A 93 11.98 -13.64 -0.75
C GLU A 93 10.96 -12.56 -1.18
N PHE A 94 10.60 -11.66 -0.26
CA PHE A 94 9.62 -10.59 -0.53
C PHE A 94 10.22 -9.35 -1.22
N GLU A 95 11.54 -9.19 -1.25
CA GLU A 95 12.19 -8.01 -1.84
C GLU A 95 11.85 -7.80 -3.33
N PRO A 96 11.87 -8.81 -4.22
CA PRO A 96 11.49 -8.64 -5.62
C PRO A 96 10.03 -8.23 -5.81
N VAL A 97 9.16 -8.60 -4.88
CA VAL A 97 7.74 -8.23 -4.90
C VAL A 97 7.58 -6.77 -4.47
N ARG A 98 8.26 -6.36 -3.39
CA ARG A 98 8.29 -4.95 -2.95
C ARG A 98 8.82 -4.02 -4.03
N VAL A 99 9.91 -4.40 -4.70
CA VAL A 99 10.51 -3.63 -5.79
C VAL A 99 9.50 -3.47 -6.92
N ARG A 100 8.91 -4.57 -7.40
CA ARG A 100 7.92 -4.54 -8.47
C ARG A 100 6.70 -3.69 -8.12
N LEU A 101 6.11 -3.86 -6.95
CA LEU A 101 4.95 -3.07 -6.50
C LEU A 101 5.28 -1.58 -6.40
N THR A 102 6.46 -1.25 -5.88
CA THR A 102 6.93 0.15 -5.80
C THR A 102 7.16 0.73 -7.19
N GLU A 103 7.69 -0.04 -8.13
CA GLU A 103 7.89 0.39 -9.52
C GLU A 103 6.56 0.56 -10.24
N SER A 104 5.61 -0.37 -10.10
CA SER A 104 4.26 -0.26 -10.65
C SER A 104 3.53 0.98 -10.12
N ALA A 105 3.57 1.21 -8.80
CA ALA A 105 2.96 2.39 -8.19
C ALA A 105 3.65 3.70 -8.63
N ARG A 106 4.98 3.69 -8.82
CA ARG A 106 5.70 4.83 -9.39
C ARG A 106 5.36 5.08 -10.84
N GLN A 107 5.27 4.04 -11.66
CA GLN A 107 4.85 4.18 -13.06
C GLN A 107 3.47 4.81 -13.11
N MET A 108 2.51 4.34 -12.30
CA MET A 108 1.21 4.99 -12.18
C MET A 108 1.34 6.47 -11.81
N GLY A 109 2.20 6.82 -10.84
CA GLY A 109 2.42 8.20 -10.40
C GLY A 109 3.28 9.10 -11.31
N SER A 110 4.12 8.55 -12.20
CA SER A 110 5.10 9.30 -13.00
C SER A 110 4.69 9.54 -14.44
N ILE A 111 3.64 8.87 -14.93
CA ILE A 111 3.32 8.92 -16.34
C ILE A 111 2.64 10.26 -16.68
N GLU A 112 3.30 11.09 -17.51
CA GLU A 112 2.75 12.32 -18.12
C GLU A 112 1.46 12.07 -18.93
N GLN A 113 1.26 10.83 -19.42
CA GLN A 113 0.01 10.32 -20.01
C GLN A 113 -1.19 10.35 -19.02
N TRP A 114 -0.96 10.52 -17.71
CA TRP A 114 -1.98 10.60 -16.65
C TRP A 114 -2.09 12.02 -16.06
N GLY A 115 -1.44 13.01 -16.70
CA GLY A 115 -1.39 14.42 -16.29
C GLY A 115 -2.75 15.13 -16.19
N GLY A 116 -3.83 14.49 -16.65
CA GLY A 116 -5.22 14.86 -16.33
C GLY A 116 -5.78 14.09 -15.14
N THR A 117 -5.59 12.77 -15.08
CA THR A 117 -6.29 11.83 -14.19
C THR A 117 -6.09 12.10 -12.70
N TYR A 118 -4.92 12.54 -12.24
CA TYR A 118 -4.72 12.85 -10.80
C TYR A 118 -5.38 14.17 -10.36
N ARG A 119 -5.40 15.17 -11.25
CA ARG A 119 -6.17 16.40 -11.05
C ARG A 119 -7.68 16.13 -11.17
N GLU A 120 -8.03 15.14 -11.96
CA GLU A 120 -9.39 14.77 -12.31
C GLU A 120 -10.02 13.72 -11.37
N CYS A 121 -9.21 12.93 -10.68
CA CYS A 121 -9.57 11.88 -9.74
C CYS A 121 -8.56 11.87 -8.58
N PRO A 122 -8.71 12.77 -7.60
CA PRO A 122 -7.84 12.82 -6.42
C PRO A 122 -7.77 11.49 -5.67
N GLU A 123 -8.83 10.68 -5.74
CA GLU A 123 -8.90 9.35 -5.13
C GLU A 123 -7.88 8.38 -5.72
N ALA A 124 -7.55 8.49 -7.02
CA ALA A 124 -6.50 7.70 -7.65
C ALA A 124 -5.10 8.11 -7.13
N GLY A 125 -4.90 9.40 -6.88
CA GLY A 125 -3.71 9.96 -6.21
C GLY A 125 -3.52 9.38 -4.82
N ALA A 126 -4.56 9.49 -4.00
CA ALA A 126 -4.56 8.98 -2.64
C ALA A 126 -4.31 7.47 -2.57
N PHE A 127 -4.83 6.69 -3.53
CA PHE A 127 -4.56 5.26 -3.60
C PHE A 127 -3.08 4.98 -3.89
N VAL A 128 -2.49 5.59 -4.92
CA VAL A 128 -1.08 5.39 -5.24
C VAL A 128 -0.16 5.83 -4.11
N GLU A 129 -0.47 6.95 -3.47
CA GLU A 129 0.28 7.42 -2.29
C GLU A 129 0.20 6.40 -1.14
N ALA A 130 -1.00 5.88 -0.83
CA ALA A 130 -1.17 4.85 0.19
C ALA A 130 -0.39 3.56 -0.12
N VAL A 131 -0.34 3.14 -1.39
CA VAL A 131 0.46 1.99 -1.83
C VAL A 131 1.96 2.24 -1.66
N MET A 132 2.43 3.43 -2.01
CA MET A 132 3.83 3.81 -1.87
C MET A 132 4.26 3.91 -0.40
N ASP A 133 3.38 4.39 0.48
CA ASP A 133 3.59 4.47 1.92
C ASP A 133 3.53 3.10 2.62
N TYR A 134 2.81 2.13 2.03
CA TYR A 134 2.73 0.78 2.56
C TYR A 134 4.09 0.06 2.52
N PHE A 135 4.89 0.29 1.46
CA PHE A 135 6.28 -0.17 1.37
C PHE A 135 7.26 1.00 1.32
N PRO A 136 7.57 1.64 2.47
CA PRO A 136 8.57 2.69 2.49
C PRO A 136 9.89 2.12 1.96
N ARG A 137 10.63 2.93 1.18
CA ARG A 137 11.94 2.56 0.65
C ARG A 137 12.78 2.00 1.79
N ALA A 138 13.27 0.77 1.65
CA ALA A 138 14.11 0.13 2.65
C ALA A 138 15.53 0.72 2.67
N ARG A 139 15.67 2.04 2.86
CA ARG A 139 16.96 2.63 3.20
C ARG A 139 17.25 2.32 4.66
N ILE A 140 18.37 1.65 4.89
CA ILE A 140 18.89 1.42 6.25
C ILE A 140 19.16 2.79 6.86
N GLY A 141 18.52 3.12 7.99
CA GLY A 141 18.59 4.43 8.65
C GLY A 141 17.44 5.39 8.36
N ASP A 142 16.38 4.96 7.66
CA ASP A 142 15.14 5.75 7.53
C ASP A 142 14.23 5.44 8.73
N ASP A 143 14.09 6.38 9.66
CA ASP A 143 13.33 6.27 10.92
C ASP A 143 11.82 6.04 10.74
N LYS A 144 11.35 5.93 9.49
CA LYS A 144 9.92 5.81 9.12
C LYS A 144 9.42 4.37 8.95
N SER A 145 10.29 3.37 9.04
CA SER A 145 9.93 1.97 8.78
C SER A 145 10.22 1.06 9.99
N GLN A 146 9.17 0.62 10.68
CA GLN A 146 9.29 -0.32 11.80
C GLN A 146 9.92 -1.67 11.37
N ALA A 147 9.66 -2.09 10.13
CA ALA A 147 10.33 -3.26 9.55
C ALA A 147 11.85 -3.06 9.38
N THR A 148 12.31 -1.83 9.16
CA THR A 148 13.74 -1.50 9.11
C THR A 148 14.33 -1.47 10.52
N ALA A 149 13.58 -0.94 11.50
CA ALA A 149 13.97 -0.93 12.91
C ALA A 149 14.11 -2.35 13.48
N LEU A 150 13.14 -3.24 13.18
CA LEU A 150 13.21 -4.65 13.50
C LEU A 150 14.48 -5.27 12.93
N LEU A 151 14.86 -4.95 11.70
CA LEU A 151 16.08 -5.49 11.11
C LEU A 151 17.38 -4.94 11.68
N ALA A 152 17.43 -3.66 11.99
CA ALA A 152 18.56 -3.07 12.69
C ALA A 152 18.74 -3.76 14.06
N TYR A 153 17.62 -3.98 14.77
CA TYR A 153 17.60 -4.73 16.02
C TYR A 153 18.09 -6.16 15.86
N LEU A 154 17.58 -6.90 14.86
CA LEU A 154 17.99 -8.27 14.57
C LEU A 154 19.49 -8.38 14.24
N ASN A 155 20.03 -7.43 13.47
CA ASN A 155 21.46 -7.37 13.18
C ASN A 155 22.29 -7.06 14.44
N GLY A 156 21.79 -6.19 15.32
CA GLY A 156 22.40 -5.90 16.61
C GLY A 156 22.43 -7.10 17.55
N VAL A 157 21.33 -7.85 17.64
CA VAL A 157 21.22 -9.09 18.42
C VAL A 157 22.17 -10.17 17.91
N LYS A 158 22.38 -10.27 16.60
CA LYS A 158 23.34 -11.22 16.00
C LYS A 158 24.81 -10.84 16.27
N GLN A 159 25.11 -9.56 16.44
CA GLN A 159 26.46 -9.04 16.66
C GLN A 159 26.83 -8.91 18.14
N ALA A 160 25.88 -8.59 19.01
CA ALA A 160 26.05 -8.61 20.46
C ALA A 160 26.02 -10.07 20.94
N ASN A 161 26.90 -10.42 21.87
CA ASN A 161 27.09 -11.79 22.34
C ASN A 161 25.76 -12.52 22.65
N PRO A 162 25.49 -13.73 22.09
CA PRO A 162 24.21 -14.44 22.17
C PRO A 162 23.71 -14.83 23.57
N ASP A 163 24.52 -14.64 24.61
CA ASP A 163 24.25 -15.11 25.98
C ASP A 163 23.10 -14.37 26.69
N HIS A 164 22.47 -13.39 26.04
CA HIS A 164 21.43 -12.53 26.59
C HIS A 164 20.02 -12.78 26.02
N GLY A 165 19.80 -13.90 25.32
CA GLY A 165 18.54 -14.19 24.60
C GLY A 165 17.26 -14.02 25.43
N GLU A 166 17.30 -14.37 26.73
CA GLU A 166 16.18 -14.21 27.66
C GLU A 166 15.88 -12.74 28.00
N ARG A 167 16.90 -11.89 28.08
CA ARG A 167 16.74 -10.44 28.32
C ARG A 167 16.24 -9.68 27.09
N GLN A 168 16.45 -10.23 25.90
CA GLN A 168 16.11 -9.59 24.63
C GLN A 168 14.71 -9.96 24.12
N ALA A 169 14.14 -11.10 24.55
CA ALA A 169 12.82 -11.55 24.11
C ALA A 169 11.67 -10.55 24.37
N PRO A 170 11.58 -9.85 25.52
CA PRO A 170 10.51 -8.87 25.76
C PRO A 170 10.60 -7.63 24.86
N GLU A 171 11.82 -7.13 24.63
CA GLU A 171 12.07 -5.99 23.75
C GLU A 171 11.77 -6.36 22.29
N MET A 172 12.22 -7.54 21.84
CA MET A 172 11.93 -8.02 20.50
C MET A 172 10.43 -8.25 20.28
N THR A 173 9.72 -8.80 21.26
CA THR A 173 8.25 -8.94 21.24
C THR A 173 7.59 -7.59 21.02
N THR A 174 8.05 -6.56 21.75
CA THR A 174 7.53 -5.20 21.62
C THR A 174 7.75 -4.64 20.21
N ILE A 175 8.92 -4.85 19.62
CA ILE A 175 9.24 -4.37 18.26
C ILE A 175 8.41 -5.12 17.20
N ILE A 176 8.21 -6.43 17.36
CA ILE A 176 7.38 -7.23 16.45
C ILE A 176 5.92 -6.77 16.51
N LEU A 177 5.37 -6.57 17.71
CA LEU A 177 3.99 -6.07 17.88
C LEU A 177 3.80 -4.69 17.24
N ARG A 178 4.75 -3.76 17.44
CA ARG A 178 4.72 -2.45 16.76
C ARG A 178 4.80 -2.57 15.24
N THR A 179 5.55 -3.54 14.72
CA THR A 179 5.65 -3.79 13.28
C THR A 179 4.33 -4.34 12.72
N LEU A 180 3.67 -5.23 13.47
CA LEU A 180 2.33 -5.75 13.13
C LEU A 180 1.28 -4.63 13.13
N GLU A 181 1.29 -3.77 14.14
CA GLU A 181 0.38 -2.63 14.23
C GLU A 181 0.59 -1.65 13.07
N ASP A 182 1.84 -1.26 12.78
CA ASP A 182 2.18 -0.39 11.65
C ASP A 182 1.72 -0.99 10.31
N ALA A 183 1.93 -2.30 10.10
CA ALA A 183 1.49 -2.99 8.89
C ALA A 183 -0.05 -2.99 8.76
N ARG A 184 -0.78 -3.22 9.85
CA ARG A 184 -2.25 -3.20 9.88
C ARG A 184 -2.80 -1.79 9.62
N GLU A 185 -2.23 -0.77 10.25
CA GLU A 185 -2.62 0.62 10.04
C GLU A 185 -2.40 1.07 8.60
N LYS A 186 -1.23 0.78 8.03
CA LYS A 186 -0.93 1.10 6.63
C LYS A 186 -1.87 0.35 5.68
N TRP A 187 -2.19 -0.91 5.97
CA TRP A 187 -3.14 -1.68 5.17
C TRP A 187 -4.54 -1.08 5.20
N GLN A 188 -5.02 -0.64 6.37
CA GLN A 188 -6.30 0.05 6.48
C GLN A 188 -6.35 1.32 5.63
N ARG A 189 -5.24 2.06 5.52
CA ARG A 189 -5.16 3.24 4.64
C ARG A 189 -5.27 2.85 3.16
N VAL A 190 -4.58 1.78 2.73
CA VAL A 190 -4.68 1.24 1.36
C VAL A 190 -6.13 0.80 1.06
N CYS A 191 -6.75 0.04 1.97
CA CYS A 191 -8.14 -0.40 1.84
C CYS A 191 -9.11 0.79 1.73
N ALA A 192 -8.96 1.79 2.60
CA ALA A 192 -9.81 2.98 2.59
C ALA A 192 -9.64 3.78 1.28
N ALA A 193 -8.41 3.92 0.78
CA ALA A 193 -8.14 4.62 -0.47
C ALA A 193 -8.70 3.86 -1.68
N HIS A 194 -8.52 2.54 -1.74
CA HIS A 194 -9.11 1.69 -2.78
C HIS A 194 -10.64 1.75 -2.76
N ALA A 195 -11.27 1.63 -1.59
CA ALA A 195 -12.71 1.69 -1.46
C ALA A 195 -13.29 3.04 -1.93
N ARG A 196 -12.60 4.15 -1.63
CA ARG A 196 -12.98 5.49 -2.12
C ARG A 196 -12.84 5.58 -3.65
N LEU A 197 -11.76 5.08 -4.21
CA LEU A 197 -11.55 5.04 -5.65
C LEU A 197 -12.62 4.18 -6.35
N LYS A 198 -12.90 2.98 -5.82
CA LYS A 198 -13.97 2.10 -6.32
C LYS A 198 -15.33 2.78 -6.26
N ALA A 199 -15.67 3.42 -5.14
CA ALA A 199 -16.92 4.17 -5.00
C ALA A 199 -17.03 5.32 -6.00
N LYS A 200 -15.91 5.99 -6.31
CA LYS A 200 -15.86 7.05 -7.33
C LYS A 200 -16.17 6.51 -8.73
N VAL A 201 -15.62 5.36 -9.07
CA VAL A 201 -15.90 4.66 -10.34
C VAL A 201 -17.37 4.23 -10.40
N VAL A 202 -17.91 3.64 -9.33
CA VAL A 202 -19.31 3.19 -9.27
C VAL A 202 -20.30 4.36 -9.35
N LYS A 203 -20.11 5.44 -8.58
CA LYS A 203 -21.00 6.61 -8.62
C LYS A 203 -21.01 7.32 -9.96
N ALA A 204 -19.94 7.22 -10.72
CA ALA A 204 -19.88 7.82 -12.05
C ALA A 204 -20.67 7.01 -13.10
N ARG A 205 -21.07 5.76 -12.79
CA ARG A 205 -21.98 4.94 -13.61
C ARG A 205 -23.47 5.21 -13.37
N GLU A 206 -23.83 5.91 -12.30
CA GLU A 206 -25.22 6.25 -12.01
C GLU A 206 -25.67 7.43 -12.91
N PRO A 207 -26.81 7.32 -13.63
CA PRO A 207 -27.25 8.29 -14.65
C PRO A 207 -27.60 9.67 -14.10
#